data_AF-A0A075HNQ6-F1
#
_entry.id   AF-A0A075HNQ6-F1
#
_cell.length_a   1.000
_cell.length_b   1.000
_cell.length_c   1.000
_cell.angle_alpha   90.00
_cell.angle_beta   90.00
_cell.angle_gamma   90.00
#
_symmetry.space_group_name_H-M   'P 1'
#
loop_
_entity.id
_entity.type
_entity.pdbx_description
1 polymer ?
#
loop_
_entity_poly.entity_id
_entity_poly.type
_entity_poly.pdbx_seq_one_letter_code
_entity_poly.pdbx_strand_id
1 'polypeptide(L)' 'MKWGQRRFRRVTAGYRGFPRPKPSGEKPTRRVNLIYRCTETGKAHSPSGKRARKFELIDK' A
#
# COMPACT_ATOMS: atom_id res chain seq x y z
N MET A 1 -16.07 -5.99 1.20
CA MET A 1 -15.22 -6.11 -0.02
C MET A 1 -15.26 -4.81 -0.81
N LYS A 2 -14.11 -4.27 -1.25
CA LYS A 2 -14.06 -3.01 -2.03
C LYS A 2 -14.74 -3.17 -3.39
N TRP A 3 -15.42 -2.11 -3.86
CA TRP A 3 -16.13 -2.12 -5.16
C TRP A 3 -15.25 -2.59 -6.32
N GLY A 4 -14.01 -2.09 -6.41
CA GLY A 4 -13.08 -2.45 -7.48
C GLY A 4 -12.72 -3.93 -7.50
N GLN A 5 -12.55 -4.55 -6.33
CA GLN A 5 -12.29 -5.99 -6.23
C GLN A 5 -13.50 -6.82 -6.66
N ARG A 6 -14.74 -6.40 -6.34
CA ARG A 6 -15.96 -7.07 -6.83
C ARG A 6 -16.02 -7.10 -8.35
N ARG A 7 -15.75 -5.94 -8.99
CA ARG A 7 -15.73 -5.84 -10.46
C ARG A 7 -14.60 -6.68 -11.08
N PHE A 8 -13.40 -6.66 -10.49
CA PHE A 8 -12.28 -7.48 -10.96
C PHE A 8 -12.60 -8.97 -10.90
N ARG A 9 -13.16 -9.44 -9.78
CA ARG A 9 -13.58 -10.85 -9.61
C ARG A 9 -14.64 -11.25 -10.63
N ARG A 10 -15.65 -10.40 -10.88
CA ARG A 10 -16.69 -10.65 -11.89
C ARG A 10 -16.11 -10.82 -13.29
N VAL A 11 -15.14 -10.00 -13.68
CA VAL A 11 -14.55 -10.02 -15.03
C VAL A 11 -13.53 -11.16 -15.19
N THR A 12 -12.89 -11.58 -14.10
CA THR A 12 -11.94 -12.70 -14.09
C THR A 12 -12.65 -14.06 -14.08
N ALA A 13 -13.94 -14.11 -13.71
CA ALA A 13 -14.70 -15.36 -13.67
C ALA A 13 -14.99 -15.91 -15.09
N GLY A 14 -14.94 -17.23 -15.22
CA GLY A 14 -15.12 -17.95 -16.49
C GLY A 14 -13.80 -18.21 -17.22
N TYR A 15 -13.89 -18.67 -18.47
CA TYR A 15 -12.73 -19.10 -19.27
C TYR A 15 -12.08 -17.97 -20.08
N ARG A 16 -12.06 -16.76 -19.52
CA ARG A 16 -11.44 -15.59 -20.16
C ARG A 16 -9.99 -15.44 -19.71
N GLY A 17 -9.17 -14.81 -20.54
CA GLY A 17 -7.80 -14.43 -20.18
C GLY A 17 -7.75 -13.39 -19.05
N PHE A 18 -6.54 -13.10 -18.57
CA PHE A 18 -6.34 -12.14 -17.47
C PHE A 18 -6.79 -10.72 -17.89
N PRO A 19 -7.80 -10.12 -17.22
CA PRO A 19 -8.55 -9.00 -17.81
C PRO A 19 -7.89 -7.63 -17.71
N ARG A 20 -6.74 -7.50 -17.04
CA ARG A 20 -6.01 -6.24 -16.86
C ARG A 20 -4.51 -6.49 -16.95
N PRO A 21 -3.71 -5.57 -17.49
CA PRO A 21 -2.26 -5.75 -17.53
C PRO A 21 -1.69 -5.93 -16.11
N LYS A 22 -0.74 -6.86 -15.97
CA LYS A 22 -0.01 -7.13 -14.72
C LYS A 22 1.41 -6.57 -14.83
N PRO A 23 1.65 -5.30 -14.47
CA PRO A 23 2.98 -4.73 -14.52
C PRO A 23 3.90 -5.50 -13.56
N SER A 24 4.95 -6.11 -14.11
CA SER A 24 6.05 -6.71 -13.36
C SER A 24 7.17 -5.68 -13.22
N GLY A 25 7.78 -5.60 -12.04
CA GLY A 25 8.86 -4.66 -11.78
C GLY A 25 8.61 -3.91 -10.49
N GLU A 26 9.17 -4.43 -9.41
CA GLU A 26 9.18 -3.70 -8.16
C GLU A 26 10.31 -2.66 -8.18
N LYS A 27 10.01 -1.42 -7.79
CA LYS A 27 11.04 -0.39 -7.65
C LYS A 27 11.99 -0.77 -6.50
N PRO A 28 13.31 -0.52 -6.63
CA PRO A 28 14.29 -0.89 -5.60
C PRO A 28 14.09 -0.17 -4.26
N THR A 29 13.35 0.94 -4.26
CA THR A 29 12.99 1.69 -3.05
C THR A 29 11.50 1.99 -3.02
N ARG A 30 10.92 1.92 -1.81
CA ARG A 30 9.54 2.27 -1.50
C ARG A 30 9.51 3.49 -0.57
N ARG A 31 8.38 4.20 -0.54
CA ARG A 31 8.15 5.26 0.46
C ARG A 31 7.85 4.62 1.81
N VAL A 32 8.47 5.12 2.86
CA VAL A 32 8.18 4.70 4.24
C VAL A 32 6.91 5.40 4.67
N ASN A 33 5.89 4.61 5.05
CA ASN A 33 4.65 5.13 5.59
C ASN A 33 4.77 5.22 7.10
N LEU A 34 5.02 6.42 7.60
CA LEU A 34 5.04 6.73 9.03
C LEU A 34 3.63 7.13 9.46
N ILE A 35 3.22 6.69 10.64
CA ILE A 35 1.99 7.13 11.29
C ILE A 35 2.37 7.57 12.69
N TYR A 36 2.27 8.86 12.96
CA TYR A 36 2.47 9.40 14.30
C TYR A 36 1.14 9.33 15.04
N ARG A 37 1.15 8.67 16.19
CA ARG A 37 -0.02 8.60 17.07
C ARG A 37 0.20 9.54 18.24
N CYS A 38 -0.71 10.49 18.41
CA CYS A 38 -0.71 11.37 19.58
C CYS A 38 -1.02 10.55 20.83
N THR A 39 -0.21 10.68 21.87
CA THR A 39 -0.40 10.02 23.17
C THR A 39 -1.61 10.56 23.92
N GLU A 40 -1.91 11.84 23.77
CA GLU A 40 -2.98 12.53 24.50
C GLU A 40 -4.37 12.31 23.90
N THR A 41 -4.48 12.37 22.56
CA THR A 41 -5.78 12.29 21.86
C THR A 41 -6.01 10.98 21.15
N GLY A 42 -4.97 10.14 21.02
CA GLY A 42 -4.99 8.90 20.26
C GLY A 42 -5.12 9.07 18.74
N LYS A 43 -5.20 10.32 18.24
CA LYS A 43 -5.33 10.64 16.82
C LYS A 43 -4.04 10.30 16.06
N ALA A 44 -4.22 9.88 14.81
CA ALA A 44 -3.15 9.49 13.92
C ALA A 44 -2.90 10.57 12.85
N HIS A 45 -1.64 10.96 12.68
CA HIS A 45 -1.20 11.90 11.66
C HIS A 45 -0.15 11.23 10.77
N SER A 46 -0.40 11.21 9.47
CA SER A 46 0.50 10.65 8.46
C SER A 46 1.29 11.76 7.77
N PRO A 47 2.61 11.93 8.01
CA PRO A 47 3.45 12.84 7.25
C PRO A 47 3.65 12.34 5.81
N SER A 48 4.22 13.19 4.96
CA SER A 48 4.67 12.77 3.63
C SER A 48 5.84 11.78 3.75
N GLY A 49 5.67 10.59 3.17
CA GLY A 49 6.67 9.54 3.19
C GLY A 49 7.87 9.80 2.28
N LYS A 50 9.08 9.60 2.79
CA LYS A 50 10.34 9.63 2.01
C LYS A 50 10.68 8.24 1.49
N ARG A 51 11.38 8.16 0.35
CA ARG A 51 11.89 6.88 -0.18
C ARG A 51 13.14 6.47 0.59
N ALA A 52 13.18 5.24 1.05
CA ALA A 52 14.35 4.66 1.70
C ALA A 52 14.51 3.20 1.27
N ARG A 53 15.75 2.70 1.31
CA ARG A 53 16.06 1.28 1.08
C ARG A 53 16.04 0.49 2.39
N LYS A 54 16.53 1.10 3.48
CA LYS A 54 16.54 0.59 4.84
C LYS A 54 15.89 1.63 5.76
N PHE A 55 15.07 1.21 6.71
CA PHE A 55 14.45 2.06 7.72
C PHE A 55 14.60 1.37 9.08
N GLU A 56 15.15 2.09 10.06
CA GLU A 56 15.37 1.61 11.42
C GLU A 56 14.78 2.64 12.39
N LEU A 57 13.99 2.16 13.35
CA LEU A 57 13.45 2.98 14.43
C LEU A 57 14.35 2.74 15.64
N ILE A 58 15.22 3.70 15.93
CA ILE A 58 16.14 3.63 17.07
C ILE A 58 15.46 4.34 18.23
N ASP A 59 15.25 3.62 19.33
CA ASP A 59 14.84 4.20 20.60
C ASP A 59 16.05 4.85 21.28
N LYS A 60 15.81 5.92 22.02
CA LYS A 60 16.89 6.70 22.64
C LYS A 60 17.19 6.22 24.05
#